data_AF-A0A9E1USI6-F1
#
_entry.id   AF-A0A9E1USI6-F1
#
_cell.length_a   1.000
_cell.length_b   1.000
_cell.length_c   1.000
_cell.angle_alpha   90.00
_cell.angle_beta   90.00
_cell.angle_gamma   90.00
#
_symmetry.space_group_name_H-M   'P 1'
#
loop_
_entity.id
_entity.type
_entity.pdbx_description
1 polymer ?
#
loop_
_entity_poly.entity_id
_entity_poly.type
_entity_poly.pdbx_seq_one_letter_code
_entity_poly.pdbx_strand_id
1 'polypeptide(L)' 'MVHAPHSPSRRALLKASSALAALSFLPSRAVRAQAATQRPNVLWISTEDISPDLGCYGDSYAVTPHIDEFAR' A
#
# COMPACT_ATOMS: atom_id res chain seq x y z
N MET A 1 67.51 -19.30 6.40
CA MET A 1 66.83 -19.54 5.11
C MET A 1 65.49 -18.84 5.16
N VAL A 2 65.44 -17.58 4.72
CA VAL A 2 64.27 -16.69 4.87
C VAL A 2 63.29 -16.98 3.73
N HIS A 3 62.09 -17.46 4.06
CA HIS A 3 61.05 -17.78 3.09
C HIS A 3 60.19 -16.52 2.88
N ALA A 4 60.24 -15.93 1.69
CA ALA A 4 59.42 -14.77 1.34
C ALA A 4 57.95 -15.20 1.11
N PRO A 5 56.95 -14.40 1.54
CA PRO A 5 55.55 -14.71 1.24
C PRO A 5 55.26 -14.47 -0.25
N HIS A 6 54.67 -15.46 -0.92
CA HIS A 6 54.24 -15.33 -2.31
C HIS A 6 53.12 -14.28 -2.42
N SER A 7 53.40 -13.18 -3.11
CA SER A 7 52.42 -12.16 -3.45
C SER A 7 51.29 -12.78 -4.28
N PRO A 8 50.01 -12.51 -3.98
CA PRO A 8 48.89 -13.07 -4.74
C PRO A 8 48.95 -12.63 -6.21
N SER A 9 48.72 -13.57 -7.13
CA SER A 9 48.81 -13.29 -8.57
C SER A 9 47.78 -12.26 -9.02
N ARG A 10 48.15 -11.39 -9.98
CA ARG A 10 47.26 -10.36 -10.57
C ARG A 10 45.95 -10.95 -11.12
N ARG A 11 45.97 -12.21 -11.58
CA ARG A 11 44.80 -12.96 -12.05
C ARG A 11 43.82 -13.30 -10.93
N ALA A 12 44.30 -13.56 -9.71
CA ALA A 12 43.44 -13.81 -8.56
C ALA A 12 42.71 -12.52 -8.13
N LEU A 13 43.40 -11.38 -8.18
CA LEU A 13 42.81 -10.07 -7.91
C LEU A 13 41.72 -9.71 -8.95
N LEU A 14 41.97 -9.93 -10.24
CA LEU A 14 40.98 -9.68 -11.31
C LEU A 14 39.72 -10.56 -11.19
N LYS A 15 39.87 -11.82 -10.75
CA LYS A 15 38.72 -12.72 -10.53
C LYS A 15 37.89 -12.35 -9.29
N ALA A 16 38.52 -11.80 -8.25
CA ALA A 16 37.80 -11.32 -7.07
C ALA A 16 36.97 -10.05 -7.38
N SER A 17 37.44 -9.20 -8.30
CA SER A 17 36.73 -7.98 -8.72
C SER A 17 35.45 -8.25 -9.52
N SER A 18 35.43 -9.31 -10.36
CA SER A 18 34.27 -9.62 -11.20
C SER A 18 33.14 -10.33 -10.45
N ALA A 19 33.44 -11.00 -9.33
CA ALA A 19 32.43 -11.64 -8.49
C ALA A 19 31.56 -10.63 -7.71
N LEU A 20 32.12 -9.46 -7.34
CA LEU A 20 31.36 -8.39 -6.66
C LEU A 20 30.41 -7.63 -7.59
N ALA A 21 30.75 -7.50 -8.88
CA ALA A 21 29.92 -6.78 -9.85
C ALA A 21 28.62 -7.50 -10.19
N ALA A 22 28.55 -8.83 -9.99
CA ALA A 22 27.37 -9.63 -10.30
C ALA A 22 26.25 -9.51 -9.24
N LEU A 23 26.56 -9.10 -8.01
CA LEU A 23 25.54 -8.89 -6.97
C LEU A 23 24.78 -7.57 -7.12
N SER A 24 25.32 -6.61 -7.89
CA SER A 24 24.75 -5.27 -8.05
C SER A 24 23.59 -5.19 -9.04
N PHE A 25 23.30 -6.28 -9.75
CA PHE A 25 22.35 -6.31 -10.87
C PHE A 25 21.15 -7.25 -10.64
N LEU A 26 20.84 -7.61 -9.39
CA LEU A 26 19.55 -8.22 -9.11
C LEU A 26 18.46 -7.15 -9.25
N PRO A 27 17.51 -7.28 -10.19
CA PRO A 27 16.38 -6.39 -10.22
C PRO A 27 15.57 -6.64 -8.95
N SER A 28 15.49 -5.62 -8.09
CA SER A 28 14.56 -5.61 -6.97
C SER A 28 13.16 -5.83 -7.53
N ARG A 29 12.62 -7.05 -7.40
CA ARG A 29 11.20 -7.31 -7.61
C ARG A 29 10.45 -6.65 -6.47
N ALA A 30 10.14 -5.37 -6.64
CA ALA A 30 9.17 -4.70 -5.81
C ALA A 30 7.84 -5.46 -5.98
N VAL A 31 7.50 -6.28 -4.99
CA VAL A 31 6.16 -6.84 -4.86
C VAL A 31 5.26 -5.64 -4.58
N ARG A 32 4.61 -5.11 -5.62
CA ARG A 32 3.48 -4.22 -5.41
C ARG A 32 2.41 -5.08 -4.78
N ALA A 33 2.22 -4.93 -3.48
CA ALA A 33 0.99 -5.35 -2.84
C ALA A 33 -0.12 -4.61 -3.56
N GLN A 34 -0.81 -5.31 -4.46
CA GLN A 34 -2.05 -4.82 -5.03
C GLN A 34 -3.03 -4.87 -3.85
N ALA A 35 -3.11 -3.77 -3.10
CA ALA A 35 -4.27 -3.55 -2.26
C ALA A 35 -5.46 -3.68 -3.22
N ALA A 36 -6.25 -4.74 -3.04
CA ALA A 36 -7.53 -4.85 -3.69
C ALA A 36 -8.34 -3.69 -3.10
N THR A 37 -8.31 -2.54 -3.78
CA THR A 37 -9.18 -1.43 -3.47
C THR A 37 -10.59 -1.98 -3.70
N GLN A 38 -11.20 -2.46 -2.62
CA GLN A 38 -12.58 -2.90 -2.59
C GLN A 38 -13.37 -1.74 -3.19
N ARG A 39 -13.91 -1.94 -4.40
CA ARG A 39 -14.75 -0.92 -5.05
C ARG A 39 -16.08 -0.97 -4.33
N PRO A 40 -16.44 0.03 -3.52
CA PRO A 40 -17.73 -0.01 -2.85
C PRO A 40 -18.85 0.07 -3.89
N ASN A 41 -19.96 -0.58 -3.59
CA ASN A 41 -21.21 -0.30 -4.30
C ASN A 41 -21.72 1.08 -3.86
N VAL A 42 -22.29 1.84 -4.78
CA VAL A 42 -22.89 3.15 -4.50
C VAL A 42 -24.40 3.01 -4.59
N LEU A 43 -25.10 3.36 -3.52
CA LEU A 43 -26.56 3.51 -3.48
C LEU A 43 -26.88 5.00 -3.37
N TRP A 44 -27.61 5.54 -4.36
CA TRP A 44 -28.08 6.92 -4.36
C TRP A 44 -29.59 6.92 -4.09
N ILE A 45 -30.00 7.58 -3.02
CA ILE A 45 -31.41 7.76 -2.66
C ILE A 45 -31.70 9.27 -2.75
N SER A 46 -32.68 9.65 -3.55
CA SER A 46 -33.15 11.03 -3.68
C SER A 46 -34.62 11.13 -3.31
N THR A 47 -34.97 12.24 -2.68
CA THR A 47 -36.35 12.59 -2.34
C THR A 47 -36.65 13.97 -2.88
N GLU A 48 -37.82 14.17 -3.48
CA GLU A 48 -38.30 15.51 -3.84
C GLU A 48 -39.00 16.18 -2.66
N ASP A 49 -38.93 17.52 -2.62
CA ASP A 49 -39.68 18.38 -1.71
C ASP A 49 -39.62 18.00 -0.21
N ILE A 50 -38.49 17.44 0.24
CA ILE A 50 -38.30 17.11 1.65
C ILE A 50 -37.85 18.33 2.45
N SER A 51 -38.50 18.56 3.59
CA SER A 51 -38.10 19.56 4.59
C SER A 51 -37.02 18.97 5.52
N PRO A 52 -36.26 19.81 6.27
CA PRO A 52 -35.30 19.33 7.27
C PRO A 52 -35.95 18.74 8.54
N ASP A 53 -37.24 18.43 8.49
CA ASP A 53 -38.06 17.93 9.59
C ASP A 53 -37.81 16.41 9.75
N LEU A 54 -36.60 16.07 10.22
CA LEU A 54 -36.13 14.71 10.44
C LEU A 54 -35.78 14.52 11.91
N GLY A 55 -36.03 13.31 12.44
CA GLY A 55 -35.69 12.95 13.81
C GLY A 55 -34.20 13.14 14.12
N CYS A 56 -33.32 12.73 13.21
CA CYS A 56 -31.87 12.95 13.33
C CYS A 56 -31.43 14.42 13.25
N TYR A 57 -32.30 15.32 12.78
CA TYR A 57 -32.06 16.77 12.80
C TYR A 57 -32.66 17.45 14.05
N GLY A 58 -33.26 16.69 14.96
CA GLY A 58 -33.80 17.18 16.23
C GLY A 58 -35.30 17.45 16.20
N ASP A 59 -36.01 17.08 15.14
CA ASP A 59 -37.47 17.14 15.11
C ASP A 59 -38.06 16.04 16.02
N SER A 60 -38.73 16.46 17.10
CA SER A 60 -39.37 15.54 18.06
C SER A 60 -40.71 14.95 17.60
N TYR A 61 -41.31 15.50 16.53
CA TYR A 61 -42.57 15.04 15.93
C TYR A 61 -42.33 14.10 14.74
N ALA A 62 -41.25 14.30 13.99
CA ALA A 62 -40.92 13.46 12.85
C ALA A 62 -40.63 12.01 13.27
N VAL A 63 -41.33 11.05 12.63
CA VAL A 63 -41.10 9.62 12.82
C VAL A 63 -40.31 9.09 11.63
N THR A 64 -38.98 9.14 11.70
CA THR A 64 -38.06 8.80 10.60
C THR A 64 -37.04 7.72 10.97
N PRO A 65 -37.43 6.59 11.58
CA PRO A 65 -36.52 5.67 12.26
C PRO A 65 -35.40 5.12 11.37
N HIS A 66 -35.65 4.84 10.09
CA HIS A 66 -34.61 4.33 9.18
C HIS A 66 -33.62 5.42 8.75
N ILE A 67 -34.08 6.66 8.56
CA ILE A 67 -33.20 7.79 8.24
C ILE A 67 -32.39 8.16 9.49
N ASP A 68 -33.01 8.08 10.66
CA ASP A 68 -32.36 8.35 11.93
C ASP A 68 -31.28 7.32 12.26
N GLU A 69 -31.52 6.04 11.96
CA GLU A 69 -30.52 4.98 12.09
C GLU A 69 -29.39 5.15 11.07
N PHE A 70 -29.71 5.54 9.83
CA PHE A 70 -28.71 5.76 8.78
C PHE A 70 -27.74 6.92 9.10
N ALA A 71 -28.18 7.90 9.91
CA ALA A 71 -27.38 9.06 10.29
C ALA A 71 -26.43 8.83 11.50
N ARG A 72 -26.51 7.67 12.17
CA ARG A 72 -25.65 7.31 13.30
C ARG A 72 -24.31 6.74 12.86
#